data_AF-A0A7K2MLU2-F1
#
_entry.id   AF-A0A7K2MLU2-F1
#
_cell.length_a   1.000
_cell.length_b   1.000
_cell.length_c   1.000
_cell.angle_alpha   90.00
_cell.angle_beta   90.00
_cell.angle_gamma   90.00
#
_symmetry.space_group_name_H-M   'P 1'
#
loop_
_entity.id
_entity.type
_entity.pdbx_description
1 polymer ?
#
loop_
_entity_poly.entity_id
_entity_poly.type
_entity_poly.pdbx_seq_one_letter_code
_entity_poly.pdbx_strand_id
1 'polypeptide(L)'
;GAGITNDSHHVAQPAPGGTGCAAAVDAALRDAGLAPEQVQHINAHATSTPLGDLGEAQALHSVFAKGVDDIAVSATKAAFGHTLGAAGAIEAVLTVLALRDKAAPPACTLERVDPEIGLNVVGRSPAALPSGPLAAITTSMGFGGHNVALAFAS
;
A
#
# COMPACT_ATOMS: atom_id res chain seq x y z
N GLY A 1 -0.75 6.72 -12.36
CA GLY A 1 0.63 6.35 -12.70
C GLY A 1 0.91 4.93 -12.29
N ALA A 2 1.95 4.32 -12.85
CA ALA A 2 2.39 2.97 -12.53
C ALA A 2 3.90 2.89 -12.32
N GLY A 3 4.31 2.03 -11.40
CA GLY A 3 5.71 1.73 -11.12
C GLY A 3 5.90 0.23 -10.98
N ILE A 4 6.91 -0.31 -11.65
CA ILE A 4 7.21 -1.75 -11.69
C ILE A 4 8.71 -1.92 -11.46
N THR A 5 9.09 -2.73 -10.49
CA THR A 5 10.49 -3.01 -10.15
C THR A 5 10.70 -4.49 -9.88
N ASN A 6 11.97 -4.89 -9.74
CA ASN A 6 12.33 -6.23 -9.28
C ASN A 6 13.44 -6.15 -8.22
N ASP A 7 13.26 -6.84 -7.09
CA ASP A 7 14.24 -6.85 -5.99
C ASP A 7 15.56 -7.52 -6.35
N SER A 8 15.53 -8.52 -7.25
CA SER A 8 16.68 -9.35 -7.66
C SER A 8 17.48 -9.90 -6.46
N HIS A 9 16.80 -10.19 -5.36
CA HIS A 9 17.41 -10.48 -4.06
C HIS A 9 17.17 -11.92 -3.59
N HIS A 10 15.90 -12.32 -3.47
CA HIS A 10 15.51 -13.61 -2.92
C HIS A 10 14.26 -14.15 -3.62
N VAL A 11 14.07 -15.48 -3.61
CA VAL A 11 12.93 -16.13 -4.28
C VAL A 11 11.58 -15.76 -3.65
N ALA A 12 11.56 -15.41 -2.37
CA ALA A 12 10.32 -15.15 -1.64
C ALA A 12 10.38 -14.02 -0.60
N GLN A 13 11.57 -13.46 -0.33
CA GLN A 13 11.72 -12.40 0.67
C GLN A 13 11.93 -11.06 -0.05
N PRO A 14 11.38 -9.96 0.48
CA PRO A 14 11.64 -8.65 -0.08
C PRO A 14 13.12 -8.29 0.07
N ALA A 15 13.61 -7.37 -0.77
CA ALA A 15 14.90 -6.73 -0.55
C ALA A 15 14.94 -6.05 0.84
N PRO A 16 16.11 -6.06 1.53
CA PRO A 16 16.26 -5.37 2.82
C PRO A 16 15.81 -3.91 2.74
N GLY A 17 15.07 -3.44 3.75
CA GLY A 17 14.53 -2.08 3.79
C GLY A 17 13.34 -1.83 2.85
N GLY A 18 12.83 -2.85 2.15
CA GLY A 18 11.72 -2.70 1.21
C GLY A 18 12.05 -1.86 -0.03
N THR A 19 13.34 -1.77 -0.38
CA THR A 19 13.85 -0.83 -1.40
C THR A 19 13.18 -0.96 -2.77
N GLY A 20 12.85 -2.17 -3.21
CA GLY A 20 12.13 -2.35 -4.48
C GLY A 20 10.68 -1.89 -4.42
N CYS A 21 10.00 -2.07 -3.28
CA CYS A 21 8.66 -1.49 -3.06
C CYS A 21 8.72 0.04 -3.12
N ALA A 22 9.67 0.64 -2.40
CA ALA A 22 9.85 2.09 -2.38
C ALA A 22 10.09 2.65 -3.78
N ALA A 23 10.99 2.00 -4.54
CA ALA A 23 11.28 2.39 -5.93
C ALA A 23 10.06 2.25 -6.85
N ALA A 24 9.20 1.24 -6.63
CA ALA A 24 7.94 1.09 -7.38
C ALA A 24 6.95 2.21 -7.05
N VAL A 25 6.79 2.54 -5.76
CA VAL A 25 5.92 3.65 -5.33
C VAL A 25 6.43 4.98 -5.90
N ASP A 26 7.72 5.27 -5.77
CA ASP A 26 8.33 6.49 -6.34
C ASP A 26 8.12 6.59 -7.85
N ALA A 27 8.27 5.48 -8.57
CA ALA A 27 8.00 5.43 -10.00
C ALA A 27 6.53 5.71 -10.33
N ALA A 28 5.60 5.12 -9.58
CA ALA A 28 4.16 5.33 -9.79
C ALA A 28 3.73 6.79 -9.52
N LEU A 29 4.27 7.41 -8.47
CA LEU A 29 4.02 8.82 -8.15
C LEU A 29 4.59 9.75 -9.22
N ARG A 30 5.84 9.53 -9.65
CA ARG A 30 6.46 10.30 -10.73
C ARG A 30 5.70 10.18 -12.05
N ASP A 31 5.30 8.97 -12.43
CA ASP A 31 4.50 8.71 -13.63
C ASP A 31 3.12 9.38 -13.57
N ALA A 32 2.54 9.49 -12.36
CA ALA A 32 1.29 10.20 -12.13
C ALA A 32 1.44 11.73 -12.01
N GLY A 33 2.67 12.26 -11.93
CA GLY A 33 2.92 13.67 -11.61
C GLY A 33 2.43 14.08 -10.22
N LEU A 34 2.41 13.14 -9.26
CA LEU A 34 1.92 13.35 -7.89
C LEU A 34 3.10 13.53 -6.92
N ALA A 35 2.95 14.48 -6.01
CA ALA A 35 3.81 14.61 -4.84
C ALA A 35 3.35 13.66 -3.71
N PRO A 36 4.26 13.10 -2.89
CA PRO A 36 3.89 12.22 -1.78
C PRO A 36 2.83 12.81 -0.84
N GLU A 37 2.86 14.12 -0.60
CA GLU A 37 1.94 14.84 0.29
C GLU A 37 0.50 14.88 -0.22
N GLN A 38 0.27 14.54 -1.49
CA GLN A 38 -1.08 14.45 -2.07
C GLN A 38 -1.75 13.10 -1.79
N VAL A 39 -0.97 12.10 -1.36
CA VAL A 39 -1.48 10.75 -1.06
C VAL A 39 -2.10 10.75 0.33
N GLN A 40 -3.36 10.37 0.40
CA GLN A 40 -4.12 10.30 1.66
C GLN A 40 -4.63 8.89 1.97
N HIS A 41 -4.41 7.94 1.05
CA HIS A 41 -4.78 6.55 1.23
C HIS A 41 -3.77 5.61 0.55
N ILE A 42 -3.42 4.53 1.25
CA ILE A 42 -2.59 3.44 0.74
C ILE A 42 -3.38 2.14 0.92
N ASN A 43 -3.60 1.39 -0.15
CA ASN A 43 -4.05 0.00 -0.08
C ASN A 43 -2.83 -0.91 -0.18
N ALA A 44 -2.30 -1.29 0.97
CA ALA A 44 -1.06 -2.03 1.10
C ALA A 44 -1.19 -3.48 0.62
N HIS A 45 -0.06 -4.09 0.28
CA HIS A 45 0.01 -5.50 -0.06
C HIS A 45 -0.30 -6.38 1.16
N ALA A 46 0.24 -6.08 2.33
CA ALA A 46 -0.16 -6.61 3.65
C ALA A 46 -0.63 -8.07 3.64
N THR A 47 0.30 -9.01 3.43
CA THR A 47 0.00 -10.44 3.37
C THR A 47 -0.02 -11.13 4.73
N SER A 48 0.16 -10.37 5.81
CA SER A 48 0.30 -10.90 7.16
C SER A 48 1.56 -11.77 7.29
N THR A 49 2.61 -11.43 6.54
CA THR A 49 3.91 -12.11 6.63
C THR A 49 4.89 -11.19 7.36
N PRO A 50 5.57 -11.65 8.44
CA PRO A 50 6.37 -10.75 9.27
C PRO A 50 7.41 -9.92 8.50
N LEU A 51 8.15 -10.57 7.60
CA LEU A 51 9.17 -9.89 6.79
C LEU A 51 8.56 -9.04 5.66
N GLY A 52 7.45 -9.48 5.08
CA GLY A 52 6.79 -8.76 3.99
C GLY A 52 6.15 -7.47 4.49
N ASP A 53 5.38 -7.56 5.57
CA ASP A 53 4.69 -6.41 6.16
C ASP A 53 5.70 -5.39 6.73
N LEU A 54 6.77 -5.85 7.40
CA LEU A 54 7.84 -4.96 7.87
C LEU A 54 8.60 -4.30 6.71
N GLY A 55 8.92 -5.05 5.66
CA GLY A 55 9.58 -4.51 4.47
C GLY A 55 8.72 -3.48 3.75
N GLU A 56 7.42 -3.74 3.61
CA GLU A 56 6.47 -2.79 3.05
C GLU A 56 6.33 -1.53 3.91
N ALA A 57 6.27 -1.66 5.23
CA ALA A 57 6.24 -0.52 6.13
C ALA A 57 7.50 0.35 6.01
N GLN A 58 8.68 -0.26 6.00
CA GLN A 58 9.96 0.44 5.80
C GLN A 58 9.99 1.19 4.47
N ALA A 59 9.48 0.57 3.40
CA ALA A 59 9.38 1.20 2.10
C ALA A 59 8.50 2.46 2.14
N LEU A 60 7.30 2.36 2.73
CA LEU A 60 6.36 3.46 2.85
C LEU A 60 6.90 4.60 3.73
N HIS A 61 7.56 4.28 4.85
CA HIS A 61 8.25 5.28 5.66
C HIS A 61 9.36 6.00 4.88
N SER A 62 10.07 5.30 3.98
CA SER A 62 11.12 5.94 3.18
C SER A 62 10.57 6.93 2.15
N VAL A 63 9.43 6.61 1.52
CA VAL A 63 8.81 7.44 0.46
C VAL A 63 8.02 8.61 1.06
N PHE A 64 7.24 8.35 2.10
CA PHE A 64 6.31 9.30 2.71
C PHE A 64 6.87 9.92 4.01
N ALA A 65 8.20 9.98 4.15
CA ALA A 65 8.96 10.29 5.37
C ALA A 65 8.34 11.33 6.32
N LYS A 66 7.73 12.40 5.78
CA LYS A 66 6.90 13.33 6.55
C LYS A 66 5.43 13.08 6.22
N GLY A 67 4.68 12.53 7.19
CA GLY A 67 3.21 12.41 7.09
C GLY A 67 2.70 11.00 6.81
N VAL A 68 3.56 9.99 6.67
CA VAL A 68 3.09 8.58 6.55
C VAL A 68 2.16 8.15 7.68
N ASP A 69 2.37 8.68 8.89
CA ASP A 69 1.51 8.42 10.07
C ASP A 69 0.11 9.02 9.94
N ASP A 70 -0.09 9.99 9.04
CA ASP A 70 -1.39 10.62 8.77
C ASP A 70 -2.14 9.92 7.62
N ILE A 71 -1.45 9.07 6.84
CA ILE A 71 -2.03 8.39 5.68
C ILE A 71 -2.78 7.14 6.12
N ALA A 72 -4.05 7.00 5.72
CA ALA A 72 -4.82 5.80 6.02
C ALA A 72 -4.30 4.60 5.23
N VAL A 73 -3.89 3.52 5.91
CA VAL A 73 -3.35 2.30 5.29
C VAL A 73 -4.33 1.13 5.42
N SER A 74 -4.91 0.69 4.31
CA SER A 74 -5.81 -0.48 4.26
C SER A 74 -5.04 -1.77 4.00
N ALA A 75 -5.45 -2.86 4.67
CA ALA A 75 -5.00 -4.23 4.41
C ALA A 75 -6.19 -5.09 3.94
N THR A 76 -6.61 -4.90 2.69
CA THR A 76 -7.89 -5.43 2.18
C THR A 76 -7.94 -6.95 2.07
N LYS A 77 -6.78 -7.63 1.97
CA LYS A 77 -6.68 -9.10 2.04
C LYS A 77 -7.26 -9.68 3.33
N ALA A 78 -7.39 -8.89 4.40
CA ALA A 78 -8.07 -9.31 5.63
C ALA A 78 -9.51 -9.77 5.38
N ALA A 79 -10.20 -9.25 4.36
CA ALA A 79 -11.60 -9.56 4.08
C ALA A 79 -11.82 -10.78 3.17
N PHE A 80 -10.91 -11.04 2.23
CA PHE A 80 -11.11 -12.05 1.18
C PHE A 80 -9.90 -12.97 0.96
N GLY A 81 -8.86 -12.85 1.79
CA GLY A 81 -7.61 -13.59 1.65
C GLY A 81 -6.74 -13.10 0.50
N HIS A 82 -5.63 -13.80 0.24
CA HIS A 82 -4.76 -13.47 -0.88
C HIS A 82 -5.19 -14.21 -2.15
N THR A 83 -5.77 -13.47 -3.10
CA THR A 83 -6.28 -14.01 -4.38
C THR A 83 -5.21 -14.20 -5.45
N LEU A 84 -3.93 -14.28 -5.04
CA LEU A 84 -2.77 -14.48 -5.90
C LEU A 84 -2.78 -13.53 -7.12
N GLY A 85 -2.82 -14.09 -8.34
CA GLY A 85 -2.78 -13.30 -9.58
C GLY A 85 -3.91 -12.29 -9.76
N ALA A 86 -5.01 -12.40 -8.99
CA ALA A 86 -6.10 -11.43 -9.02
C ALA A 86 -5.95 -10.29 -8.00
N ALA A 87 -4.98 -10.38 -7.06
CA ALA A 87 -4.88 -9.47 -5.92
C ALA A 87 -4.76 -8.01 -6.36
N GLY A 88 -3.79 -7.70 -7.25
CA GLY A 88 -3.56 -6.33 -7.71
C GLY A 88 -4.78 -5.71 -8.42
N ALA A 89 -5.55 -6.49 -9.17
CA ALA A 89 -6.75 -5.99 -9.85
C ALA A 89 -7.87 -5.65 -8.84
N ILE A 90 -8.10 -6.53 -7.87
CA ILE A 90 -9.09 -6.30 -6.80
C ILE A 90 -8.69 -5.09 -5.95
N GLU A 91 -7.41 -5.02 -5.57
CA GLU A 91 -6.87 -3.93 -4.76
C GLU A 91 -6.96 -2.58 -5.46
N ALA A 92 -6.64 -2.52 -6.76
CA ALA A 92 -6.79 -1.32 -7.57
C ALA A 92 -8.24 -0.83 -7.62
N VAL A 93 -9.21 -1.73 -7.83
CA VAL A 93 -10.64 -1.38 -7.79
C VAL A 93 -11.03 -0.84 -6.43
N LEU A 94 -10.62 -1.49 -5.34
CA LEU A 94 -10.92 -1.03 -3.98
C LEU A 94 -10.28 0.33 -3.67
N THR A 95 -9.09 0.61 -4.18
CA THR A 95 -8.43 1.93 -4.04
C THR A 95 -9.20 3.02 -4.78
N VAL A 96 -9.67 2.75 -6.00
CA VAL A 96 -10.50 3.71 -6.75
C VAL A 96 -11.85 3.93 -6.06
N LEU A 97 -12.46 2.87 -5.51
CA LEU A 97 -13.69 3.00 -4.73
C LEU A 97 -13.47 3.81 -3.45
N ALA A 98 -12.33 3.64 -2.78
CA ALA A 98 -11.97 4.44 -1.61
C ALA A 98 -11.90 5.94 -1.93
N LEU A 99 -11.30 6.30 -3.08
CA LEU A 99 -11.26 7.67 -3.58
C LEU A 99 -12.65 8.23 -3.89
N ARG A 100 -13.50 7.43 -4.54
CA ARG A 100 -14.88 7.80 -4.91
C ARG A 100 -15.76 8.01 -3.69
N ASP A 101 -15.73 7.06 -2.77
CA ASP A 101 -16.62 7.01 -1.60
C ASP A 101 -16.06 7.78 -0.40
N LYS A 102 -14.82 8.28 -0.51
CA LYS A 102 -14.09 8.97 0.56
C LYS A 102 -14.03 8.13 1.85
N ALA A 103 -13.80 6.83 1.68
CA ALA A 103 -13.74 5.87 2.78
C ALA A 103 -12.67 4.81 2.52
N ALA A 104 -11.67 4.73 3.41
CA ALA A 104 -10.63 3.71 3.36
C ALA A 104 -11.19 2.35 3.83
N PRO A 105 -10.99 1.27 3.05
CA PRO A 105 -11.45 -0.06 3.43
C PRO A 105 -10.85 -0.57 4.75
N PRO A 106 -11.63 -1.30 5.57
CA PRO A 106 -11.15 -1.86 6.82
C PRO A 106 -10.30 -3.11 6.64
N ALA A 107 -9.41 -3.36 7.60
CA ALA A 107 -8.84 -4.68 7.85
C ALA A 107 -9.75 -5.45 8.83
N CYS A 108 -10.80 -6.10 8.31
CA CYS A 108 -11.92 -6.59 9.14
C CYS A 108 -11.57 -7.66 10.19
N THR A 109 -10.46 -8.40 9.98
CA THR A 109 -9.94 -9.42 10.89
C THR A 109 -8.80 -8.91 11.79
N LEU A 110 -8.41 -7.64 11.68
CA LEU A 110 -7.30 -7.08 12.44
C LEU A 110 -7.67 -6.92 13.92
N GLU A 111 -6.93 -7.61 14.79
CA GLU A 111 -7.08 -7.48 16.25
C GLU A 111 -6.04 -6.55 16.86
N ARG A 112 -4.80 -6.62 16.37
CA ARG A 112 -3.67 -5.82 16.85
C ARG A 112 -2.69 -5.60 15.71
N VAL A 113 -2.27 -4.35 15.54
CA VAL A 113 -1.17 -3.99 14.63
C VAL A 113 0.15 -4.36 15.33
N ASP A 114 1.08 -4.95 14.58
CA ASP A 114 2.43 -5.17 15.08
C ASP A 114 3.11 -3.81 15.36
N PRO A 115 3.63 -3.56 16.58
CA PRO A 115 4.30 -2.30 16.91
C PRO A 115 5.44 -1.90 15.98
N GLU A 116 6.08 -2.85 15.29
CA GLU A 116 7.17 -2.57 14.35
C GLU A 116 6.70 -1.98 13.01
N ILE A 117 5.40 -2.07 12.70
CA ILE A 117 4.85 -1.57 11.43
C ILE A 117 4.81 -0.05 11.40
N GLY A 118 4.46 0.61 12.52
CA GLY A 118 4.53 2.07 12.60
C GLY A 118 3.62 2.85 11.62
N LEU A 119 2.64 2.21 10.99
CA LEU A 119 1.71 2.84 10.05
C LEU A 119 0.31 3.07 10.67
N ASN A 120 -0.42 4.05 10.14
CA ASN A 120 -1.84 4.27 10.46
C ASN A 120 -2.75 3.26 9.73
N VAL A 121 -2.70 2.01 10.20
CA VAL A 121 -3.49 0.91 9.64
C VAL A 121 -4.97 1.08 9.98
N VAL A 122 -5.82 1.08 8.96
CA VAL A 122 -7.28 1.13 9.11
C VAL A 122 -7.74 -0.16 9.80
N GLY A 123 -8.38 0.01 10.96
CA GLY A 123 -8.87 -1.09 11.79
C GLY A 123 -10.08 -1.84 11.22
N ARG A 124 -10.89 -2.40 12.11
CA ARG A 124 -12.03 -3.28 11.75
C ARG A 124 -13.21 -2.56 11.10
N SER A 125 -13.22 -1.23 11.14
CA SER A 125 -14.27 -0.39 10.57
C SER A 125 -13.67 0.57 9.54
N PRO A 126 -14.40 0.90 8.45
CA PRO A 126 -13.90 1.85 7.46
C PRO A 126 -13.52 3.19 8.09
N ALA A 127 -12.45 3.82 7.60
CA ALA A 127 -12.04 5.15 8.03
C ALA A 127 -12.45 6.20 6.99
N ALA A 128 -12.94 7.36 7.44
CA ALA A 128 -13.26 8.45 6.53
C ALA A 128 -11.97 9.06 5.95
N LEU A 129 -11.97 9.34 4.64
CA LEU A 129 -10.92 10.09 3.97
C LEU A 129 -11.29 11.58 3.88
N PRO A 130 -10.30 12.48 3.75
CA PRO A 130 -10.55 13.91 3.61
C PRO A 130 -11.49 14.24 2.44
N SER A 131 -12.25 15.33 2.58
CA SER A 131 -13.02 15.88 1.47
C SER A 131 -12.10 16.57 0.45
N GLY A 132 -12.60 16.73 -0.79
CA GLY A 132 -11.85 17.36 -1.88
C GLY A 132 -10.95 16.39 -2.67
N PRO A 133 -10.11 16.93 -3.59
CA PRO A 133 -9.20 16.13 -4.40
C PRO A 133 -8.12 15.47 -3.53
N LEU A 134 -7.92 14.17 -3.70
CA LEU A 134 -6.84 13.43 -3.05
C LEU A 134 -6.33 12.30 -3.95
N ALA A 135 -5.10 11.86 -3.69
CA ALA A 135 -4.51 10.70 -4.33
C ALA A 135 -4.49 9.48 -3.41
N ALA A 136 -4.45 8.30 -4.02
CA ALA A 136 -4.27 7.05 -3.34
C ALA A 136 -3.35 6.13 -4.13
N ILE A 137 -2.63 5.25 -3.42
CA ILE A 137 -1.81 4.22 -4.05
C ILE A 137 -2.25 2.82 -3.64
N THR A 138 -1.88 1.84 -4.44
CA THR A 138 -1.90 0.43 -4.04
C THR A 138 -0.58 -0.23 -4.40
N THR A 139 -0.09 -1.09 -3.50
CA THR A 139 1.13 -1.88 -3.68
C THR A 139 0.77 -3.36 -3.81
N SER A 140 1.48 -4.06 -4.69
CA SER A 140 1.34 -5.50 -4.88
C SER A 140 2.73 -6.12 -5.09
N MET A 141 3.12 -7.01 -4.18
CA MET A 141 4.47 -7.57 -4.09
C MET A 141 4.42 -9.07 -4.38
N GLY A 142 4.84 -9.47 -5.57
CA GLY A 142 4.87 -10.85 -5.99
C GLY A 142 6.14 -11.59 -5.54
N PHE A 143 6.04 -12.92 -5.44
CA PHE A 143 7.21 -13.78 -5.28
C PHE A 143 8.26 -13.53 -6.39
N GLY A 144 9.52 -13.82 -6.10
CA GLY A 144 10.65 -13.49 -6.97
C GLY A 144 10.97 -11.98 -7.02
N GLY A 145 10.40 -11.20 -6.10
CA GLY A 145 10.68 -9.78 -5.94
C GLY A 145 9.99 -8.88 -6.96
N HIS A 146 8.90 -9.32 -7.61
CA HIS A 146 8.20 -8.51 -8.61
C HIS A 146 7.28 -7.52 -7.92
N ASN A 147 7.60 -6.23 -7.97
CA ASN A 147 6.87 -5.21 -7.22
C ASN A 147 6.11 -4.32 -8.18
N VAL A 148 4.87 -4.03 -7.85
CA VAL A 148 4.03 -3.10 -8.61
C VAL A 148 3.39 -2.11 -7.65
N ALA A 149 3.43 -0.83 -8.01
CA ALA A 149 2.62 0.21 -7.38
C ALA A 149 1.78 0.91 -8.44
N LEU A 150 0.52 1.22 -8.11
CA LEU A 150 -0.37 2.04 -8.92
C LEU A 150 -0.80 3.26 -8.12
N ALA A 151 -0.85 4.41 -8.79
CA ALA A 151 -1.28 5.69 -8.20
C ALA A 151 -2.50 6.24 -8.94
N PHE A 152 -3.51 6.64 -8.19
CA PHE A 152 -4.80 7.17 -8.66
C PHE A 152 -5.08 8.53 -8.00
N ALA A 153 -5.86 9.38 -8.64
CA ALA A 153 -6.34 10.65 -8.08
C ALA A 153 -7.82 10.84 -8.43
N SER A 154 -8.57 11.52 -7.54
CA SER A 154 -10.01 11.83 -7.70
C SER A 154 -10.27 13.13 -8.44
#